data_AF-A0A496L799-F1
#
_entry.id   AF-A0A496L799-F1
#
_cell.length_a   1.000
_cell.length_b   1.000
_cell.length_c   1.000
_cell.angle_alpha   90.00
_cell.angle_beta   90.00
_cell.angle_gamma   90.00
#
_symmetry.space_group_name_H-M   'P 1'
#
loop_
_entity.id
_entity.type
_entity.pdbx_description
1 polymer ?
#
loop_
_entity_poly.entity_id
_entity_poly.type
_entity_poly.pdbx_seq_one_letter_code
_entity_poly.pdbx_strand_id
1 'polypeptide(L)'
;MLEFLSLPEIQGITIGFLTFVIIGTFHPIVIKAEYYFSHKIWWVFLLAGIVSLVFAYLAKTTLLSAILAIVGFSCFWSIIEIRQQAERVRKGWFPRNPKRKYDFDEDK
;
A
#
# COMPACT_ATOMS: atom_id res chain seq x y z
N MET A 1 -30.49 -4.64 3.13
CA MET A 1 -29.18 -5.01 3.72
C MET A 1 -28.07 -4.03 3.31
N LEU A 2 -27.86 -3.75 2.01
CA LEU A 2 -26.88 -2.74 1.58
C LEU A 2 -27.29 -1.29 1.90
N GLU A 3 -28.59 -1.00 2.05
CA GLU A 3 -29.08 0.34 2.46
C GLU A 3 -28.64 0.76 3.88
N PHE A 4 -28.42 -0.20 4.77
CA PHE A 4 -27.91 0.09 6.11
C PHE A 4 -26.49 0.66 6.07
N LEU A 5 -25.68 0.21 5.09
CA LEU A 5 -24.33 0.71 4.86
C LEU A 5 -24.29 2.06 4.15
N SER A 6 -25.44 2.53 3.62
CA SER A 6 -25.57 3.88 3.05
C SER A 6 -26.05 4.94 4.04
N LEU A 7 -26.33 4.55 5.30
CA LEU A 7 -26.54 5.52 6.37
C LEU A 7 -25.20 6.26 6.63
N PRO A 8 -25.15 7.61 6.57
CA PRO A 8 -23.91 8.36 6.66
C PRO A 8 -23.05 8.01 7.88
N GLU A 9 -23.67 7.78 9.03
CA GLU A 9 -23.00 7.47 10.29
C GLU A 9 -22.30 6.12 10.23
N ILE A 10 -22.98 5.10 9.70
CA ILE A 10 -22.46 3.73 9.59
C ILE A 10 -21.46 3.63 8.44
N GLN A 11 -21.69 4.38 7.37
CA GLN A 11 -20.78 4.46 6.24
C GLN A 11 -19.45 5.06 6.66
N GLY A 12 -19.45 6.13 7.47
CA GLY A 12 -18.24 6.71 8.04
C GLY A 12 -17.45 5.73 8.90
N ILE A 13 -18.13 5.02 9.82
CA ILE A 13 -17.52 3.97 10.66
C ILE A 13 -16.91 2.86 9.80
N THR A 14 -17.66 2.41 8.79
CA THR A 14 -17.23 1.35 7.87
C THR A 14 -15.99 1.77 7.08
N ILE A 15 -15.97 2.99 6.52
CA ILE A 15 -14.80 3.53 5.81
C ILE A 15 -13.60 3.60 6.74
N GLY A 16 -13.76 4.11 7.97
CA GLY A 16 -12.68 4.20 8.95
C GLY A 16 -12.07 2.83 9.29
N PHE A 17 -12.92 1.84 9.57
CA PHE A 17 -12.48 0.47 9.83
C PHE A 17 -11.72 -0.14 8.64
N LEU A 18 -12.29 -0.03 7.43
CA LEU A 18 -11.65 -0.55 6.22
C LEU A 18 -10.33 0.18 5.93
N THR A 19 -10.25 1.47 6.20
CA THR A 19 -9.00 2.25 6.05
C THR A 19 -7.91 1.67 6.93
N PHE A 20 -8.21 1.41 8.21
CA PHE A 20 -7.24 0.82 9.13
C PHE A 20 -6.76 -0.55 8.66
N VAL A 21 -7.68 -1.41 8.19
CA VAL A 21 -7.35 -2.72 7.63
C VAL A 21 -6.48 -2.60 6.37
N ILE A 22 -6.81 -1.68 5.45
CA ILE A 22 -6.04 -1.45 4.23
C ILE A 22 -4.62 -1.02 4.58
N ILE A 23 -4.46 0.02 5.40
CA ILE A 23 -3.14 0.51 5.82
C ILE A 23 -2.35 -0.61 6.51
N GLY A 24 -2.98 -1.34 7.44
CA GLY A 24 -2.37 -2.48 8.13
C GLY A 24 -1.91 -3.57 7.17
N THR A 25 -2.64 -3.82 6.09
CA THR A 25 -2.29 -4.82 5.06
C THR A 25 -1.16 -4.34 4.14
N PHE A 26 -1.06 -3.04 3.86
CA PHE A 26 0.02 -2.51 3.01
C PHE A 26 1.40 -2.62 3.67
N HIS A 27 1.50 -2.58 5.00
CA HIS A 27 2.78 -2.78 5.71
C HIS A 27 3.47 -4.12 5.38
N PRO A 28 2.84 -5.30 5.57
CA PRO A 28 3.45 -6.57 5.19
C PRO A 28 3.60 -6.73 3.67
N ILE A 29 2.74 -6.09 2.86
CA ILE A 29 2.92 -6.05 1.40
C ILE A 29 4.24 -5.38 1.04
N VAL A 30 4.54 -4.21 1.60
CA VAL A 30 5.79 -3.48 1.31
C VAL A 30 7.02 -4.25 1.79
N ILE A 31 6.96 -4.87 2.99
CA ILE A 31 8.03 -5.71 3.51
C ILE A 31 8.32 -6.86 2.54
N LYS A 32 7.29 -7.57 2.09
CA LYS A 32 7.44 -8.67 1.12
C LYS A 32 7.90 -8.19 -0.25
N ALA A 33 7.38 -7.05 -0.72
CA ALA A 33 7.77 -6.47 -2.00
C ALA A 33 9.27 -6.12 -2.01
N GLU A 34 9.79 -5.50 -0.95
CA GLU A 34 11.22 -5.24 -0.78
C GLU A 34 11.99 -6.57 -0.75
N TYR A 35 11.56 -7.53 0.09
CA TYR A 35 12.28 -8.79 0.31
C TYR A 35 12.46 -9.61 -0.98
N TYR A 36 11.42 -9.69 -1.81
CA TYR A 36 11.44 -10.50 -3.04
C TYR A 36 11.87 -9.73 -4.29
N PHE A 37 11.50 -8.44 -4.42
CA PHE A 37 11.63 -7.70 -5.68
C PHE A 37 12.50 -6.45 -5.61
N SER A 38 13.06 -6.11 -4.44
CA SER A 38 13.78 -4.85 -4.18
C SER A 38 12.89 -3.60 -4.22
N HIS A 39 13.41 -2.48 -3.74
CA HIS A 39 12.74 -1.17 -3.78
C HIS A 39 12.55 -0.62 -5.21
N LYS A 40 13.19 -1.23 -6.21
CA LYS A 40 13.07 -0.87 -7.63
C LYS A 40 11.68 -1.18 -8.22
N ILE A 41 10.86 -2.00 -7.54
CA ILE A 41 9.48 -2.31 -7.94
C ILE A 41 8.48 -1.18 -7.64
N TRP A 42 8.94 -0.01 -7.20
CA TRP A 42 8.09 1.14 -6.86
C TRP A 42 7.07 1.52 -7.95
N TRP A 43 7.40 1.31 -9.23
CA TRP A 43 6.52 1.63 -10.34
C TRP A 43 5.23 0.78 -10.37
N VAL A 44 5.24 -0.43 -9.78
CA VAL A 44 4.04 -1.27 -9.64
C VAL A 44 3.05 -0.61 -8.70
N PHE A 45 3.52 -0.03 -7.59
CA PHE A 45 2.68 0.74 -6.69
C PHE A 45 2.16 2.02 -7.36
N LEU A 46 2.98 2.69 -8.18
CA LEU A 46 2.52 3.85 -8.96
C LEU A 46 1.37 3.46 -9.90
N LEU A 47 1.54 2.42 -10.70
CA LEU A 47 0.53 1.96 -11.65
C LEU A 47 -0.74 1.50 -10.93
N ALA A 48 -0.62 0.68 -9.89
CA ALA A 48 -1.75 0.24 -9.08
C ALA A 48 -2.50 1.41 -8.43
N GLY A 49 -1.77 2.44 -7.97
CA GLY A 49 -2.35 3.64 -7.41
C GLY A 49 -3.17 4.43 -8.43
N ILE A 50 -2.63 4.68 -9.62
CA ILE A 50 -3.34 5.39 -10.70
C ILE A 50 -4.60 4.62 -11.11
N VAL A 51 -4.47 3.31 -11.36
CA VAL A 51 -5.60 2.45 -11.72
C VAL A 51 -6.70 2.49 -10.65
N SER A 52 -6.30 2.43 -9.37
CA SER A 52 -7.27 2.51 -8.26
C SER A 52 -7.99 3.86 -8.22
N LEU A 53 -7.30 4.97 -8.46
CA LEU A 53 -7.93 6.31 -8.52
C LEU A 53 -8.86 6.47 -9.72
N VAL A 54 -8.52 5.90 -10.88
CA VAL A 54 -9.42 5.86 -12.04
C VAL A 54 -10.70 5.10 -11.70
N PHE A 55 -10.59 3.93 -11.07
CA PHE A 55 -11.77 3.20 -10.63
C PHE A 55 -12.54 3.91 -9.50
N ALA A 56 -11.84 4.63 -8.62
CA ALA A 56 -12.48 5.45 -7.59
C ALA A 56 -13.36 6.55 -8.20
N TYR A 57 -12.87 7.19 -9.27
CA TYR A 57 -13.62 8.20 -10.02
C TYR A 57 -14.86 7.61 -10.74
N LEU A 58 -14.75 6.39 -11.24
CA LEU A 58 -15.84 5.69 -11.95
C LEU A 58 -16.84 4.98 -11.01
N ALA A 59 -16.59 5.00 -9.70
CA ALA A 59 -17.40 4.27 -8.73
C ALA A 59 -18.80 4.88 -8.56
N LYS A 60 -19.82 4.01 -8.47
CA LYS A 60 -21.24 4.41 -8.35
C LYS A 60 -21.69 4.75 -6.93
N THR A 61 -20.86 4.48 -5.93
CA THR A 61 -21.19 4.73 -4.52
C THR A 61 -20.01 5.38 -3.81
N THR A 62 -20.31 6.26 -2.86
CA THR A 62 -19.27 6.93 -2.04
C THR A 62 -18.41 5.93 -1.27
N LEU A 63 -18.99 4.83 -0.78
CA LEU A 63 -18.25 3.79 -0.07
C LEU A 63 -17.18 3.15 -0.98
N LEU A 64 -17.57 2.73 -2.18
CA LEU A 64 -16.65 2.10 -3.12
C LEU A 64 -15.59 3.10 -3.62
N SER A 65 -16.01 4.33 -3.94
CA SER A 65 -15.10 5.41 -4.33
C SER A 65 -14.05 5.67 -3.26
N ALA A 66 -14.48 5.79 -1.99
CA ALA A 66 -13.59 6.02 -0.86
C ALA A 66 -12.58 4.88 -0.67
N ILE A 67 -13.04 3.61 -0.67
CA ILE A 67 -12.15 2.45 -0.52
C ILE A 67 -11.09 2.42 -1.62
N LEU A 68 -11.49 2.61 -2.88
CA LEU A 68 -10.55 2.64 -4.01
C LEU A 68 -9.57 3.81 -3.93
N ALA A 69 -10.03 4.97 -3.46
CA ALA A 69 -9.17 6.12 -3.22
C ALA A 69 -8.13 5.81 -2.11
N ILE A 70 -8.56 5.23 -0.99
CA ILE A 70 -7.69 4.84 0.12
C ILE A 70 -6.65 3.80 -0.34
N VAL A 71 -7.05 2.80 -1.14
CA VAL A 71 -6.12 1.84 -1.74
C VAL A 71 -5.12 2.57 -2.64
N GLY A 72 -5.59 3.49 -3.49
CA GLY A 72 -4.74 4.28 -4.38
C GLY A 72 -3.68 5.10 -3.65
N PHE A 73 -4.07 5.83 -2.62
CA PHE A 73 -3.13 6.59 -1.79
C PHE A 73 -2.23 5.70 -0.94
N SER A 74 -2.69 4.53 -0.49
CA SER A 74 -1.85 3.54 0.20
C SER A 74 -0.77 2.99 -0.73
N CYS A 75 -1.08 2.75 -2.01
CA CYS A 75 -0.08 2.43 -3.02
C CYS A 75 0.94 3.56 -3.18
N PHE A 76 0.51 4.82 -3.27
CA PHE A 76 1.45 5.95 -3.39
C PHE A 76 2.34 6.10 -2.15
N TRP A 77 1.80 5.93 -0.95
CA TRP A 77 2.59 5.90 0.28
C TRP A 77 3.63 4.77 0.24
N SER A 78 3.24 3.61 -0.28
CA SER A 78 4.11 2.44 -0.39
C SER A 78 5.35 2.66 -1.27
N ILE A 79 5.33 3.64 -2.19
CA ILE A 79 6.51 4.05 -2.97
C ILE A 79 7.60 4.63 -2.06
N ILE A 80 7.21 5.43 -1.06
CA ILE A 80 8.12 6.00 -0.07
C ILE A 80 8.52 4.91 0.91
N GLU A 81 7.54 4.13 1.38
CA GLU A 81 7.73 3.08 2.38
C GLU A 81 8.70 2.00 1.91
N ILE A 82 8.67 1.59 0.64
CA ILE A 82 9.57 0.54 0.13
C ILE A 82 11.04 0.99 0.11
N ARG A 83 11.30 2.28 -0.10
CA ARG A 83 12.66 2.85 -0.03
C ARG A 83 13.15 2.88 1.42
N GLN A 84 12.29 3.32 2.34
CA GLN A 84 12.60 3.29 3.77
C GLN A 84 12.80 1.84 4.26
N GLN A 85 12.02 0.89 3.75
CA GLN A 85 12.16 -0.52 4.10
C GLN A 85 13.53 -1.07 3.67
N ALA A 86 14.03 -0.68 2.50
CA ALA A 86 15.38 -1.06 2.07
C ALA A 86 16.45 -0.48 3.02
N GLU A 87 16.29 0.75 3.51
CA GLU A 87 17.18 1.32 4.53
C GLU A 87 17.08 0.58 5.88
N ARG A 88 15.89 0.13 6.28
CA ARG A 88 15.71 -0.66 7.51
C ARG A 88 16.39 -2.03 7.38
N VAL A 89 16.35 -2.65 6.20
CA VAL A 89 17.15 -3.86 5.92
C VAL A 89 18.65 -3.55 5.95
N ARG A 90 19.09 -2.42 5.37
CA ARG A 90 20.50 -1.98 5.44
C ARG A 90 20.99 -1.81 6.88
N LYS A 91 20.14 -1.25 7.76
CA LYS A 91 20.41 -1.09 9.20
C LYS A 91 20.36 -2.40 10.00
N GLY A 92 19.94 -3.51 9.38
CA GLY A 92 19.78 -4.80 10.04
C GLY A 92 18.51 -4.94 10.89
N TRP A 93 17.55 -4.01 10.78
CA TRP A 93 16.29 -4.07 11.53
C TRP A 93 15.31 -5.10 10.98
N PHE A 94 15.45 -5.46 9.70
CA PHE A 94 14.66 -6.48 9.04
C PHE A 94 15.57 -7.52 8.39
N PRO A 95 15.13 -8.79 8.32
CA PRO A 95 15.91 -9.85 7.72
C PRO A 95 16.16 -9.56 6.25
N ARG A 96 17.43 -9.61 5.87
CA ARG A 96 17.88 -9.50 4.50
C ARG A 96 17.55 -10.79 3.74
N ASN A 97 17.17 -10.69 2.46
CA ASN A 97 17.10 -11.86 1.59
C ASN A 97 18.52 -12.28 1.16
N PRO A 98 19.02 -13.46 1.55
CA PRO A 98 20.38 -13.89 1.21
C PRO A 98 20.56 -14.19 -0.28
N LYS A 99 19.46 -14.44 -1.02
CA LYS A 99 19.49 -14.70 -2.46
C LYS A 99 19.56 -13.43 -3.30
N ARG A 100 19.54 -12.25 -2.67
CA ARG A 100 19.50 -10.95 -3.37
C ARG A 100 20.77 -10.14 -3.15
N LYS A 101 21.26 -9.54 -4.23
CA LYS A 101 22.26 -8.46 -4.18
C LYS A 101 21.54 -7.14 -3.89
N TYR A 102 22.03 -6.42 -2.88
CA TYR A 102 21.52 -5.11 -2.51
C TYR A 102 22.46 -4.05 -3.10
N ASP A 103 21.92 -2.89 -3.46
CA ASP A 103 22.71 -1.84 -4.11
C ASP A 103 23.84 -1.33 -3.17
N PHE A 104 23.60 -1.34 -1.86
CA PHE A 104 24.58 -0.97 -0.83
C PHE A 104 25.59 -2.08 -0.48
N ASP A 105 25.59 -3.21 -1.18
CA ASP A 105 26.67 -4.21 -1.05
C ASP A 105 27.93 -3.78 -1.79
N GLU A 106 27.78 -2.93 -2.81
CA GLU A 106 28.89 -2.43 -3.63
C GLU A 106 29.59 -1.22 -2.99
N ASP A 107 29.00 -0.64 -1.95
CA ASP A 107 29.56 0.47 -1.16
C ASP A 107 30.57 0.00 -0.08
N LYS A 108 30.97 -1.29 -0.10
CA LYS A 108 31.98 -1.89 0.79
C LYS A 108 33.25 -2.22 0.02
#